data_AF-A0A2V5JJI9-F1
#
_entry.id   AF-A0A2V5JJI9-F1
#
_cell.length_a   1.000
_cell.length_b   1.000
_cell.length_c   1.000
_cell.angle_alpha   90.00
_cell.angle_beta   90.00
_cell.angle_gamma   90.00
#
_symmetry.space_group_name_H-M   'P 1'
#
loop_
_entity.id
_entity.type
_entity.pdbx_description
1 polymer ?
#
loop_
_entity_poly.entity_id
_entity_poly.type
_entity_poly.pdbx_seq_one_letter_code
_entity_poly.pdbx_strand_id
1 'polypeptide(L)'
;LRFVILSLSVLTSVSVFAEQTPQSLADAELPSLVPIYKDFHTHPELSGHEERSAGIVANELKAAGCDVTERVGKYDKPGLTCFGVVGVMKNGAGPTVLVRSDLDALPVHEETGLTYASTVTTK
;
A
#
# COMPACT_ATOMS: atom_id res chain seq x y z
N LEU A 1 50.78 1.41 -52.03
CA LEU A 1 50.82 2.34 -50.89
C LEU A 1 49.63 1.99 -49.99
N ARG A 2 49.88 1.53 -48.75
CA ARG A 2 48.88 0.97 -47.82
C ARG A 2 48.06 2.09 -47.18
N PHE A 3 46.74 2.04 -47.23
CA PHE A 3 45.87 2.85 -46.36
C PHE A 3 45.30 1.96 -45.26
N VAL A 4 45.60 2.34 -44.01
CA VAL A 4 45.22 1.67 -42.77
C VAL A 4 43.79 2.11 -42.40
N ILE A 5 42.87 1.16 -42.27
CA ILE A 5 41.51 1.42 -41.76
C ILE A 5 41.59 1.36 -40.24
N LEU A 6 41.46 2.52 -39.57
CA LEU A 6 41.38 2.63 -38.12
C LEU A 6 39.92 2.47 -37.69
N SER A 7 39.50 1.27 -37.31
CA SER A 7 38.18 0.99 -36.75
C SER A 7 38.11 1.50 -35.31
N LEU A 8 37.41 2.62 -35.10
CA LEU A 8 37.14 3.18 -33.77
C LEU A 8 35.95 2.44 -33.14
N SER A 9 36.23 1.45 -32.29
CA SER A 9 35.22 0.76 -31.50
C SER A 9 34.73 1.67 -30.37
N VAL A 10 33.52 2.21 -30.51
CA VAL A 10 32.82 2.92 -29.43
C VAL A 10 32.34 1.88 -28.41
N LEU A 11 33.00 1.80 -27.25
CA LEU A 11 32.45 1.10 -26.09
C LEU A 11 31.27 1.91 -25.56
N THR A 12 30.05 1.55 -25.95
CA THR A 12 28.86 2.02 -25.25
C THR A 12 28.79 1.30 -23.91
N SER A 13 29.08 2.02 -22.83
CA SER A 13 28.77 1.57 -21.47
C SER A 13 27.26 1.44 -21.34
N VAL A 14 26.75 0.22 -21.47
CA VAL A 14 25.35 -0.09 -21.14
C VAL A 14 25.26 0.00 -19.63
N SER A 15 24.60 1.05 -19.13
CA SER A 15 24.23 1.12 -17.72
C SER A 15 23.29 -0.05 -17.43
N VAL A 16 23.79 -1.07 -16.74
CA VAL A 16 22.96 -2.13 -16.17
C VAL A 16 22.20 -1.48 -15.02
N PHE A 17 20.96 -1.04 -15.30
CA PHE A 17 20.02 -0.78 -14.22
C PHE A 17 19.75 -2.13 -13.55
N ALA A 18 20.06 -2.24 -12.26
CA ALA A 18 19.66 -3.40 -11.49
C ALA A 18 18.14 -3.55 -11.62
N GLU A 19 17.69 -4.68 -12.16
CA GLU A 19 16.27 -4.98 -12.28
C GLU A 19 15.66 -5.03 -10.88
N GLN A 20 14.82 -4.05 -10.53
CA GLN A 20 14.13 -4.05 -9.26
C GLN A 20 13.07 -5.16 -9.29
N THR A 21 13.30 -6.22 -8.52
CA THR A 21 12.30 -7.27 -8.34
C THR A 21 11.17 -6.78 -7.44
N PRO A 22 9.94 -7.31 -7.56
CA PRO A 22 8.86 -7.00 -6.62
C PRO A 22 9.24 -7.18 -5.15
N GLN A 23 10.05 -8.20 -4.84
CA GLN A 23 10.55 -8.43 -3.49
C GLN A 23 11.45 -7.27 -3.01
N SER A 24 12.41 -6.84 -3.83
CA SER A 24 13.31 -5.74 -3.46
C SER A 24 12.59 -4.40 -3.26
N LEU A 25 11.49 -4.18 -3.99
CA LEU A 25 10.62 -3.02 -3.79
C LEU A 25 9.86 -3.13 -2.46
N ALA A 26 9.25 -4.29 -2.18
CA ALA A 26 8.54 -4.52 -0.94
C ALA A 26 9.45 -4.38 0.29
N ASP A 27 10.67 -4.93 0.24
CA ASP A 27 11.64 -4.86 1.33
C ASP A 27 12.06 -3.41 1.62
N ALA A 28 12.16 -2.57 0.58
CA ALA A 28 12.49 -1.15 0.71
C ALA A 28 11.37 -0.34 1.41
N GLU A 29 10.11 -0.77 1.30
CA GLU A 29 8.95 -0.11 1.91
C GLU A 29 8.67 -0.58 3.35
N LEU A 30 9.23 -1.72 3.79
CA LEU A 30 8.99 -2.22 5.16
C LEU A 30 9.24 -1.18 6.27
N PRO A 31 10.28 -0.33 6.23
CA PRO A 31 10.49 0.67 7.26
C PRO A 31 9.34 1.67 7.43
N SER A 32 8.62 2.01 6.35
CA SER A 32 7.45 2.91 6.39
C SER A 32 6.16 2.16 6.75
N LEU A 33 6.00 0.92 6.27
CA LEU A 33 4.79 0.12 6.47
C LEU A 33 4.68 -0.53 7.86
N VAL A 34 5.79 -0.96 8.46
CA VAL A 34 5.77 -1.61 9.79
C VAL A 34 5.21 -0.70 10.89
N PRO A 35 5.55 0.61 10.96
CA PRO A 35 4.89 1.54 11.86
C PRO A 35 3.37 1.62 11.67
N ILE A 36 2.89 1.68 10.42
CA ILE A 36 1.46 1.74 10.10
C ILE A 36 0.76 0.45 10.53
N TYR A 37 1.36 -0.70 10.26
CA TYR A 37 0.87 -2.00 10.74
C TYR A 37 0.69 -2.00 12.27
N LYS A 38 1.71 -1.57 13.02
CA LYS A 38 1.64 -1.52 14.48
C LYS A 38 0.59 -0.53 14.97
N ASP A 39 0.43 0.60 14.30
CA ASP A 39 -0.60 1.58 14.62
C ASP A 39 -2.02 1.02 14.44
N PHE A 40 -2.30 0.35 13.33
CA PHE A 40 -3.59 -0.33 13.13
C PHE A 40 -3.82 -1.44 14.17
N HIS A 41 -2.78 -2.19 14.51
CA HIS A 41 -2.86 -3.26 15.50
C HIS A 41 -3.15 -2.72 16.92
N THR A 42 -2.49 -1.62 17.32
CA THR A 42 -2.68 -0.99 18.63
C THR A 42 -4.03 -0.27 18.76
N HIS A 43 -4.56 0.26 17.64
CA HIS A 43 -5.77 1.08 17.59
C HIS A 43 -6.83 0.48 16.62
N PRO A 44 -7.36 -0.72 16.92
CA PRO A 44 -8.35 -1.37 16.08
C PRO A 44 -9.70 -0.62 16.09
N GLU A 45 -10.40 -0.64 14.96
CA GLU A 45 -11.75 -0.08 14.81
C GLU A 45 -12.74 -1.17 14.38
N LEU A 46 -13.98 -1.08 14.86
CA LEU A 46 -15.03 -2.04 14.49
C LEU A 46 -15.61 -1.77 13.10
N SER A 47 -16.25 -2.80 12.54
CA SER A 47 -17.00 -2.71 11.31
C SER A 47 -17.99 -1.53 11.31
N GLY A 48 -17.89 -0.65 10.32
CA GLY A 48 -18.72 0.55 10.18
C GLY A 48 -18.31 1.74 11.06
N HIS A 49 -17.14 1.67 11.71
CA HIS A 49 -16.55 2.70 12.58
C HIS A 49 -15.06 2.96 12.26
N GLU A 50 -14.56 2.51 11.11
CA GLU A 50 -13.16 2.51 10.69
C GLU A 50 -12.68 3.87 10.13
N GLU A 51 -13.14 4.97 10.72
CA GLU A 51 -12.89 6.31 10.18
C GLU A 51 -11.40 6.65 10.15
N ARG A 52 -10.67 6.32 11.21
CA ARG A 52 -9.24 6.61 11.32
C ARG A 52 -8.44 5.72 10.38
N SER A 53 -8.73 4.43 10.38
CA SER A 53 -7.99 3.43 9.60
C SER A 53 -8.18 3.66 8.10
N ALA A 54 -9.42 3.91 7.66
CA ALA A 54 -9.70 4.27 6.27
C ALA A 54 -9.04 5.61 5.88
N GLY A 55 -9.02 6.59 6.78
CA GLY A 55 -8.32 7.86 6.56
C GLY A 55 -6.81 7.69 6.34
N ILE A 56 -6.16 6.83 7.12
CA ILE A 56 -4.73 6.51 6.93
C ILE A 56 -4.52 5.83 5.56
N VAL A 57 -5.31 4.81 5.23
CA VAL A 57 -5.19 4.12 3.93
C VAL A 57 -5.39 5.07 2.76
N ALA A 58 -6.38 5.98 2.85
CA ALA A 58 -6.61 6.99 1.82
C ALA A 58 -5.42 7.92 1.65
N ASN A 59 -4.78 8.34 2.75
CA ASN A 59 -3.60 9.21 2.71
C ASN A 59 -2.38 8.48 2.12
N GLU A 60 -2.13 7.24 2.50
CA GLU A 60 -1.03 6.42 1.96
C GLU A 60 -1.21 6.16 0.46
N LEU A 61 -2.44 5.83 0.01
CA LEU A 61 -2.73 5.64 -1.41
C LEU A 61 -2.54 6.93 -2.22
N LYS A 62 -2.93 8.10 -1.67
CA LYS A 62 -2.67 9.41 -2.30
C LYS A 62 -1.17 9.69 -2.37
N ALA A 63 -0.42 9.42 -1.29
CA ALA A 63 1.03 9.61 -1.25
C ALA A 63 1.75 8.70 -2.26
N ALA A 64 1.24 7.49 -2.49
CA ALA A 64 1.73 6.57 -3.53
C ALA A 64 1.33 6.99 -4.96
N GLY A 65 0.57 8.07 -5.14
CA GLY A 65 0.19 8.61 -6.46
C GLY A 65 -1.08 8.00 -7.06
N CYS A 66 -1.94 7.36 -6.25
CA CYS A 66 -3.24 6.88 -6.72
C CYS A 66 -4.26 8.03 -6.83
N ASP A 67 -5.17 7.91 -7.80
CA ASP A 67 -6.46 8.61 -7.77
C ASP A 67 -7.35 7.93 -6.72
N VAL A 68 -7.59 8.59 -5.59
CA VAL A 68 -8.30 7.99 -4.44
C VAL A 68 -9.75 8.46 -4.35
N THR A 69 -10.66 7.50 -4.22
CA THR A 69 -12.07 7.72 -3.86
C THR A 69 -12.34 7.12 -2.49
N GLU A 70 -12.84 7.93 -1.57
CA GLU A 70 -13.21 7.53 -0.21
C GLU A 70 -14.73 7.32 -0.10
N ARG A 71 -15.17 6.65 0.99
CA ARG A 71 -16.58 6.36 1.27
C ARG A 71 -17.27 5.56 0.14
N VAL A 72 -16.53 4.64 -0.47
CA VAL A 72 -17.05 3.74 -1.51
C VAL A 72 -17.84 2.61 -0.88
N GLY A 73 -19.10 2.47 -1.29
CA GLY A 73 -20.02 1.45 -0.79
C GLY A 73 -21.17 2.08 0.01
N LYS A 74 -22.10 1.24 0.48
CA LYS A 74 -23.25 1.68 1.27
C LYS A 74 -23.71 0.60 2.24
N TYR A 75 -24.23 1.04 3.39
CA TYR A 75 -25.03 0.22 4.28
C TYR A 75 -26.47 0.72 4.24
N ASP A 76 -27.42 -0.20 4.14
CA ASP A 76 -28.85 0.14 4.24
C ASP A 76 -29.32 0.19 5.72
N LYS A 77 -28.46 -0.24 6.66
CA LYS A 77 -28.74 -0.24 8.11
C LYS A 77 -28.40 1.13 8.73
N PRO A 78 -29.32 1.76 9.50
CA PRO A 78 -29.04 2.99 10.21
C PRO A 78 -27.87 2.86 11.19
N GLY A 79 -27.06 3.91 11.31
CA GLY A 79 -25.94 3.98 12.24
C GLY A 79 -24.64 3.31 11.75
N LEU A 80 -24.66 2.64 10.59
CA LEU A 80 -23.43 2.16 9.94
C LEU A 80 -22.98 3.12 8.85
N THR A 81 -21.67 3.38 8.82
CA THR A 81 -21.04 4.20 7.78
C THR A 81 -20.12 3.33 6.95
N CYS A 82 -20.14 3.49 5.63
CA CYS A 82 -19.20 2.78 4.76
C CYS A 82 -17.91 3.59 4.63
N PHE A 83 -16.80 2.97 5.02
CA PHE A 83 -15.46 3.56 4.96
C PHE A 83 -14.59 2.96 3.86
N GLY A 84 -15.18 2.35 2.82
CA GLY A 84 -14.43 1.80 1.70
C GLY A 84 -13.57 2.85 1.00
N VAL A 85 -12.33 2.47 0.69
CA VAL A 85 -11.37 3.30 -0.03
C VAL A 85 -10.94 2.57 -1.29
N VAL A 86 -10.94 3.27 -2.42
CA VAL A 86 -10.45 2.74 -3.70
C VAL A 86 -9.38 3.67 -4.24
N GLY A 87 -8.17 3.14 -4.45
CA GLY A 87 -7.08 3.81 -5.15
C GLY A 87 -6.91 3.25 -6.56
N VAL A 88 -6.89 4.12 -7.57
CA VAL A 88 -6.65 3.74 -8.97
C VAL A 88 -5.30 4.29 -9.42
N MET A 89 -4.39 3.41 -9.82
CA MET A 89 -3.11 3.77 -10.42
C MET A 89 -3.11 3.41 -11.91
N LYS A 90 -2.89 4.40 -12.78
CA LYS A 90 -2.90 4.23 -14.24
C LYS A 90 -1.48 4.23 -14.77
N ASN A 91 -1.16 3.28 -15.65
CA ASN A 91 0.14 3.18 -16.31
C ASN A 91 0.00 2.72 -17.77
N GLY A 92 -0.53 3.60 -18.62
CA GLY A 92 -0.74 3.31 -20.04
C GLY A 92 -1.86 2.32 -20.31
N ALA A 93 -1.95 1.86 -21.57
CA ALA A 93 -2.94 0.87 -21.98
C ALA A 93 -2.47 -0.55 -21.59
N GLY A 94 -3.38 -1.37 -21.08
CA GLY A 94 -3.09 -2.75 -20.70
C GLY A 94 -4.20 -3.40 -19.88
N PRO A 95 -3.99 -4.65 -19.45
CA PRO A 95 -4.89 -5.33 -18.52
C PRO A 95 -5.01 -4.58 -17.18
N THR A 96 -6.16 -4.72 -16.52
CA THR A 96 -6.40 -4.15 -15.18
C THR A 96 -6.36 -5.26 -14.13
N VAL A 97 -5.71 -5.00 -13.00
CA VAL A 97 -5.65 -5.89 -11.83
C VAL A 97 -6.29 -5.18 -10.63
N LEU A 98 -7.10 -5.90 -9.86
CA LEU A 98 -7.65 -5.44 -8.59
C LEU A 98 -7.04 -6.25 -7.45
N VAL A 99 -6.55 -5.54 -6.43
CA VAL A 99 -6.14 -6.12 -5.14
C VAL A 99 -7.07 -5.57 -4.08
N ARG A 100 -7.55 -6.43 -3.18
CA ARG A 100 -8.49 -6.07 -2.10
C ARG A 100 -7.97 -6.57 -0.76
N SER A 101 -8.07 -5.70 0.25
CA SER A 101 -7.93 -6.03 1.69
C SER A 101 -9.14 -5.49 2.46
N ASP A 102 -9.32 -5.98 3.69
CA ASP A 102 -10.22 -5.45 4.72
C ASP A 102 -9.44 -4.62 5.74
N LEU A 103 -10.18 -3.89 6.60
CA LEU A 103 -9.63 -3.01 7.63
C LEU A 103 -10.26 -3.21 9.01
N ASP A 104 -11.47 -3.78 9.08
CA ASP A 104 -12.20 -3.86 10.34
C ASP A 104 -11.65 -4.93 11.28
N ALA A 105 -11.64 -4.59 12.56
CA ALA A 105 -11.23 -5.47 13.64
C ALA A 105 -12.43 -6.14 14.32
N LEU A 106 -12.14 -6.94 15.35
CA LEU A 106 -13.15 -7.67 16.12
C LEU A 106 -13.23 -7.18 17.57
N PRO A 107 -14.39 -7.31 18.24
CA PRO A 107 -14.58 -6.92 19.63
C PRO A 107 -14.01 -7.98 20.59
N VAL A 108 -12.70 -8.22 20.51
CA VAL A 108 -11.98 -9.25 21.28
C VAL A 108 -10.87 -8.60 22.09
N HIS A 109 -10.69 -9.06 23.33
CA HIS A 109 -9.55 -8.69 24.14
C HIS A 109 -8.31 -9.44 23.65
N GLU A 110 -7.26 -8.71 23.28
CA GLU A 110 -6.02 -9.32 22.81
C GLU A 110 -5.14 -9.83 23.96
N GLU A 111 -4.64 -11.06 23.84
CA GLU A 111 -3.81 -11.72 24.87
C GLU A 111 -2.38 -12.04 24.37
N THR A 112 -1.93 -11.39 23.29
CA THR A 112 -0.63 -11.69 22.67
C THR A 112 0.56 -11.26 23.52
N GLY A 113 0.40 -10.24 24.36
CA GLY A 113 1.47 -9.64 25.15
C GLY A 113 2.49 -8.84 24.31
N LEU A 114 2.20 -8.55 23.05
CA LEU A 114 3.06 -7.76 22.18
C LEU A 114 3.10 -6.30 22.65
N THR A 115 4.21 -5.61 22.42
CA THR A 115 4.37 -4.19 22.78
C THR A 115 3.45 -3.24 22.01
N TYR A 116 2.82 -3.74 20.95
CA TYR A 116 1.86 -3.04 20.10
C TYR A 116 0.48 -3.74 20.10
N ALA A 117 0.20 -4.57 21.11
CA ALA A 117 -1.12 -5.17 21.28
C ALA A 117 -2.22 -4.10 21.35
N SER A 118 -3.39 -4.44 20.85
CA SER A 118 -4.58 -3.59 20.86
C SER A 118 -4.89 -3.11 22.28
N THR A 119 -5.24 -1.83 22.37
CA THR A 119 -5.54 -1.14 23.63
C THR A 119 -7.03 -0.85 23.82
N VAL A 120 -7.84 -1.19 22.83
CA VAL A 120 -9.28 -0.90 22.78
C VAL A 120 -10.05 -2.21 22.65
N THR A 121 -11.08 -2.37 23.47
CA THR A 121 -12.09 -3.42 23.30
C THR A 121 -13.45 -2.74 23.22
N THR A 122 -14.00 -2.67 22.02
CA THR A 122 -15.31 -2.07 21.76
C THR A 122 -16.40 -3.12 21.96
N LYS A 123 -17.49 -2.75 22.63
CA LYS A 123 -18.68 -3.59 22.86
C LYS A 123 -19.78 -3.25 21.88
#